data_AF-A0A7S0X4E3-F1
#
_entry.id   AF-A0A7S0X4E3-F1
#
_cell.length_a   1.000
_cell.length_b   1.000
_cell.length_c   1.000
_cell.angle_alpha   90.00
_cell.angle_beta   90.00
_cell.angle_gamma   90.00
#
_symmetry.space_group_name_H-M   'P 1'
#
loop_
_entity.id
_entity.type
_entity.pdbx_description
1 polymer ?
#
loop_
_entity_poly.entity_id
_entity_poly.type
_entity_poly.pdbx_seq_one_letter_code
_entity_poly.pdbx_strand_id
1 'polypeptide(L)'
;APVSAPAPAAAGNRKKGKKERRREKERAQPGYKPPEQPQKKERPQRPGRGETVGQPNPALLTANMKKAYTLKELFTTVSKYESQLNHIHLSAAWNSLGRLVGTRAVERNWFTTHAAALETLVQLSIETVSDFQKSTQIRARELTNIAHGVAKSGGGGNKSGELMKGLARAIVRRLGDCNSQELANAAWAFSKADYLDEQLFEHLAEAVRRHMESDDFAFNSQELTNIAWSMATASHHDAPLFGAIARAVERRL
;
A
#
# COMPACT_ATOMS: atom_id res chain seq x y z
N ALA A 1 -48.40 38.63 -1.89
CA ALA A 1 -48.23 37.88 -3.15
C ALA A 1 -47.34 36.67 -2.86
N PRO A 2 -47.77 35.44 -3.16
CA PRO A 2 -46.99 34.24 -2.83
C PRO A 2 -45.85 34.04 -3.85
N VAL A 3 -44.68 33.65 -3.34
CA VAL A 3 -43.48 33.35 -4.13
C VAL A 3 -43.59 31.89 -4.61
N SER A 4 -43.73 31.69 -5.92
CA SER A 4 -43.76 30.37 -6.55
C SER A 4 -42.41 29.65 -6.44
N ALA A 5 -42.46 28.38 -6.02
CA ALA A 5 -41.31 27.47 -6.04
C ALA A 5 -40.97 27.04 -7.50
N PRO A 6 -39.69 26.78 -7.84
CA PRO A 6 -39.31 26.35 -9.17
C PRO A 6 -39.62 24.85 -9.40
N ALA A 7 -40.04 24.52 -10.62
CA ALA A 7 -40.38 23.17 -11.07
C ALA A 7 -39.15 22.23 -11.13
N PRO A 8 -39.32 20.90 -10.94
CA PRO A 8 -38.20 19.95 -10.99
C PRO A 8 -37.72 19.70 -12.42
N ALA A 9 -36.40 19.65 -12.58
CA ALA A 9 -35.69 19.43 -13.84
C ALA A 9 -35.97 18.06 -14.46
N ALA A 10 -36.16 18.04 -15.79
CA ALA A 10 -36.38 16.85 -16.59
C ALA A 10 -35.21 15.85 -16.47
N ALA A 11 -35.52 14.60 -16.09
CA ALA A 11 -34.56 13.52 -15.97
C ALA A 11 -34.04 13.11 -17.37
N GLY A 12 -32.74 13.34 -17.60
CA GLY A 12 -32.03 12.94 -18.81
C GLY A 12 -32.03 11.42 -19.02
N ASN A 13 -32.36 11.01 -20.25
CA ASN A 13 -32.51 9.62 -20.68
C ASN A 13 -31.12 8.92 -20.75
N ARG A 14 -30.67 8.28 -19.67
CA ARG A 14 -29.42 7.48 -19.66
C ARG A 14 -29.62 6.16 -20.39
N LYS A 15 -28.80 5.89 -21.42
CA LYS A 15 -28.79 4.60 -22.14
C LYS A 15 -28.46 3.45 -21.18
N LYS A 16 -29.44 2.58 -20.90
CA LYS A 16 -29.29 1.36 -20.08
C LYS A 16 -28.24 0.39 -20.66
N GLY A 17 -27.38 -0.15 -19.79
CA GLY A 17 -26.32 -1.09 -20.13
C GLY A 17 -26.83 -2.48 -20.57
N LYS A 18 -26.04 -3.20 -21.38
CA LYS A 18 -26.40 -4.49 -22.01
C LYS A 18 -26.90 -5.55 -21.01
N LYS A 19 -26.34 -5.57 -19.80
CA LYS A 19 -26.69 -6.52 -18.72
C LYS A 19 -28.07 -6.25 -18.12
N GLU A 20 -28.46 -4.98 -18.05
CA GLU A 20 -29.74 -4.54 -17.50
C GLU A 20 -30.88 -4.83 -18.48
N ARG A 21 -30.67 -4.55 -19.78
CA ARG A 21 -31.61 -4.90 -20.85
C ARG A 21 -31.87 -6.41 -20.94
N ARG A 22 -30.86 -7.24 -20.68
CA ARG A 22 -30.99 -8.71 -20.68
C ARG A 22 -31.87 -9.20 -19.53
N ARG A 23 -31.70 -8.63 -18.33
CA ARG A 23 -32.51 -8.94 -17.14
C ARG A 23 -33.97 -8.49 -17.28
N GLU A 24 -34.20 -7.38 -17.99
CA GLU A 24 -35.54 -6.85 -18.24
C GLU A 24 -36.30 -7.71 -19.25
N LYS A 25 -35.62 -8.20 -20.31
CA LYS A 25 -36.18 -9.18 -21.25
C LYS A 25 -36.54 -10.51 -20.59
N GLU A 26 -35.75 -10.96 -19.63
CA GLU A 26 -35.97 -12.21 -18.88
C GLU A 26 -37.18 -12.10 -17.94
N ARG A 27 -37.37 -10.93 -17.31
CA ARG A 27 -38.54 -10.62 -16.46
C ARG A 27 -39.86 -10.47 -17.24
N ALA A 28 -39.79 -10.16 -18.53
CA ALA A 28 -40.95 -9.93 -19.39
C ALA A 28 -41.52 -11.20 -20.04
N GLN A 29 -40.95 -12.38 -19.80
CA GLN A 29 -41.43 -13.64 -20.38
C GLN A 29 -42.67 -14.19 -19.63
N PRO A 30 -43.69 -14.72 -20.33
CA PRO A 30 -44.82 -15.38 -19.70
C PRO A 30 -44.35 -16.58 -18.86
N GLY A 31 -44.66 -16.58 -17.56
CA GLY A 31 -44.24 -17.64 -16.63
C GLY A 31 -42.95 -17.38 -15.85
N TYR A 32 -42.34 -16.18 -15.96
CA TYR A 32 -41.22 -15.79 -15.11
C TYR A 32 -41.63 -15.80 -13.62
N LYS A 33 -41.00 -16.68 -12.84
CA LYS A 33 -41.05 -16.67 -11.36
C LYS A 33 -39.79 -15.99 -10.83
N PRO A 34 -39.90 -14.91 -10.04
CA PRO A 34 -38.74 -14.30 -9.40
C PRO A 34 -38.02 -15.32 -8.52
N PRO A 35 -36.67 -15.29 -8.44
CA PRO A 35 -35.97 -16.11 -7.47
C PRO A 35 -36.46 -15.75 -6.06
N GLU A 36 -36.82 -16.77 -5.28
CA GLU A 36 -37.20 -16.59 -3.88
C GLU A 36 -36.08 -15.86 -3.14
N GLN A 37 -36.42 -14.76 -2.49
CA GLN A 37 -35.46 -14.06 -1.66
C GLN A 37 -35.03 -15.02 -0.56
N PRO A 38 -33.72 -15.30 -0.39
CA PRO A 38 -33.28 -16.11 0.71
C PRO A 38 -33.75 -15.44 1.99
N GLN A 39 -34.52 -16.17 2.80
CA GLN A 39 -34.93 -15.72 4.12
C GLN A 39 -33.70 -15.19 4.84
N LYS A 40 -33.77 -13.96 5.36
CA LYS A 40 -32.69 -13.36 6.14
C LYS A 40 -32.42 -14.27 7.34
N LYS A 41 -31.51 -15.23 7.21
CA LYS A 41 -30.88 -15.86 8.36
C LYS A 41 -30.22 -14.72 9.11
N GLU A 42 -30.68 -14.46 10.34
CA GLU A 42 -29.99 -13.57 11.25
C GLU A 42 -28.51 -13.97 11.23
N ARG A 43 -27.65 -12.99 10.90
CA ARG A 43 -26.21 -13.23 10.97
C ARG A 43 -25.93 -13.66 12.41
N PRO A 44 -25.19 -14.76 12.65
CA PRO A 44 -24.76 -15.08 14.00
C PRO A 44 -24.11 -13.82 14.56
N GLN A 45 -24.62 -13.36 15.72
CA GLN A 45 -24.03 -12.24 16.42
C GLN A 45 -22.54 -12.53 16.55
N ARG A 46 -21.71 -11.70 15.91
CA ARG A 46 -20.27 -11.79 16.12
C ARG A 46 -20.06 -11.64 17.63
N PRO A 47 -19.29 -12.51 18.28
CA PRO A 47 -19.01 -12.34 19.70
C PRO A 47 -18.53 -10.90 19.89
N GLY A 48 -19.20 -10.17 20.77
CA GLY A 48 -18.89 -8.77 21.05
C GLY A 48 -17.39 -8.66 21.24
N ARG A 49 -16.73 -7.84 20.42
CA ARG A 49 -15.32 -7.52 20.67
C ARG A 49 -15.30 -6.85 22.02
N GLY A 50 -14.83 -7.57 23.03
CA GLY A 50 -14.58 -7.00 24.34
C GLY A 50 -13.75 -5.75 24.14
N GLU A 51 -14.34 -4.60 24.43
CA GLU A 51 -13.60 -3.37 24.67
C GLU A 51 -12.83 -3.61 25.96
N THR A 52 -11.64 -4.20 25.84
CA THR A 52 -10.68 -4.25 26.93
C THR A 52 -10.28 -2.80 27.21
N VAL A 53 -10.84 -2.24 28.27
CA VAL A 53 -10.54 -0.91 28.81
C VAL A 53 -9.00 -0.75 28.86
N GLY A 54 -8.45 0.03 27.93
CA GLY A 54 -7.01 0.34 27.86
C GLY A 54 -6.27 -0.02 26.56
N GLN A 55 -6.77 -0.95 25.73
CA GLN A 55 -6.16 -1.22 24.41
C GLN A 55 -6.92 -0.48 23.29
N PRO A 56 -6.27 0.41 22.51
CA PRO A 56 -6.88 0.98 21.33
C PRO A 56 -7.14 -0.15 20.32
N ASN A 57 -8.33 -0.17 19.77
CA ASN A 57 -8.68 -1.08 18.69
C ASN A 57 -7.63 -1.01 17.56
N PRO A 58 -6.92 -2.09 17.19
CA PRO A 58 -5.84 -2.05 16.18
C PRO A 58 -6.27 -1.46 14.83
N ALA A 59 -7.53 -1.66 14.44
CA ALA A 59 -8.08 -1.06 13.23
C ALA A 59 -8.22 0.46 13.36
N LEU A 60 -8.60 0.95 14.53
CA LEU A 60 -8.70 2.38 14.82
C LEU A 60 -7.31 3.02 14.87
N LEU A 61 -6.32 2.34 15.47
CA LEU A 61 -4.95 2.82 15.51
C LEU A 61 -4.36 2.95 14.10
N THR A 62 -4.52 1.93 13.27
CA THR A 62 -4.15 1.97 11.85
C THR A 62 -4.87 3.10 11.10
N ALA A 63 -6.17 3.30 11.36
CA ALA A 63 -6.95 4.35 10.71
C ALA A 63 -6.46 5.75 11.10
N ASN A 64 -6.14 5.97 12.38
CA ASN A 64 -5.60 7.24 12.87
C ASN A 64 -4.27 7.57 12.19
N MET A 65 -3.36 6.59 12.09
CA MET A 65 -2.08 6.79 11.39
C MET A 65 -2.28 7.13 9.92
N LYS A 66 -3.18 6.43 9.21
CA LYS A 66 -3.47 6.69 7.79
C LYS A 66 -4.09 8.07 7.56
N LYS A 67 -4.97 8.49 8.48
CA LYS A 67 -5.71 9.76 8.39
C LYS A 67 -4.96 10.95 8.99
N ALA A 68 -3.79 10.75 9.60
CA ALA A 68 -2.98 11.83 10.14
C ALA A 68 -2.71 12.89 9.04
N TYR A 69 -3.00 14.14 9.41
CA TYR A 69 -2.83 15.32 8.57
C TYR A 69 -1.52 16.03 8.87
N THR A 70 -0.97 15.86 10.07
CA THR A 70 0.30 16.46 10.49
C THR A 70 1.28 15.41 11.01
N LEU A 71 2.58 15.73 10.94
CA LEU A 71 3.62 14.90 11.57
C LEU A 71 3.41 14.79 13.07
N LYS A 72 2.98 15.89 13.72
CA LYS A 72 2.66 15.91 15.14
C LYS A 72 1.56 14.90 15.51
N GLU A 73 0.46 14.83 14.76
CA GLU A 73 -0.60 13.83 14.98
C GLU A 73 -0.10 12.40 14.83
N LEU A 74 0.68 12.16 13.76
CA LEU A 74 1.25 10.85 13.48
C LEU A 74 2.19 10.41 14.62
N PHE A 75 3.16 11.25 14.98
CA PHE A 75 4.15 10.91 16.00
C PHE A 75 3.57 10.87 17.41
N THR A 76 2.55 11.70 17.72
CA THR A 76 1.80 11.57 18.99
C THR A 76 1.16 10.19 19.09
N THR A 77 0.61 9.68 17.98
CA THR A 77 0.01 8.34 17.94
C THR A 77 1.05 7.24 18.12
N VAL A 78 2.22 7.38 17.47
CA VAL A 78 3.34 6.42 17.59
C VAL A 78 3.83 6.36 19.03
N SER A 79 4.15 7.51 19.65
CA SER A 79 4.66 7.55 21.03
C SER A 79 3.63 7.07 22.06
N LYS A 80 2.35 7.44 21.88
CA LYS A 80 1.29 7.04 22.85
C LYS A 80 1.07 5.53 22.91
N TYR A 81 1.29 4.82 21.80
CA TYR A 81 0.94 3.41 21.67
C TYR A 81 2.12 2.53 21.26
N GLU A 82 3.35 2.96 21.56
CA GLU A 82 4.60 2.29 21.14
C GLU A 82 4.61 0.79 21.46
N SER A 83 4.18 0.40 22.66
CA SER A 83 4.14 -0.99 23.13
C SER A 83 3.08 -1.85 22.47
N GLN A 84 2.17 -1.23 21.69
CA GLN A 84 1.04 -1.87 21.04
C GLN A 84 1.17 -1.83 19.50
N LEU A 85 2.26 -1.27 18.99
CA LEU A 85 2.52 -1.23 17.55
C LEU A 85 2.90 -2.61 17.05
N ASN A 86 2.33 -2.99 15.91
CA ASN A 86 2.67 -4.19 15.18
C ASN A 86 3.03 -3.82 13.72
N HIS A 87 3.40 -4.81 12.91
CA HIS A 87 3.81 -4.58 11.52
C HIS A 87 2.77 -3.84 10.66
N ILE A 88 1.47 -3.97 10.93
CA ILE A 88 0.40 -3.23 10.24
C ILE A 88 0.45 -1.75 10.61
N HIS A 89 0.63 -1.45 11.90
CA HIS A 89 0.79 -0.08 12.40
C HIS A 89 2.07 0.56 11.85
N LEU A 90 3.19 -0.15 11.88
CA LEU A 90 4.46 0.34 11.34
C LEU A 90 4.34 0.65 9.84
N SER A 91 3.73 -0.25 9.07
CA SER A 91 3.44 -0.03 7.65
C SER A 91 2.59 1.22 7.41
N ALA A 92 1.53 1.42 8.21
CA ALA A 92 0.69 2.59 8.11
C ALA A 92 1.44 3.88 8.49
N ALA A 93 2.26 3.83 9.54
CA ALA A 93 3.03 4.96 10.04
C ALA A 93 4.06 5.43 9.02
N TRP A 94 4.89 4.53 8.48
CA TRP A 94 5.89 4.86 7.46
C TRP A 94 5.27 5.40 6.17
N ASN A 95 4.17 4.78 5.71
CA ASN A 95 3.49 5.24 4.51
C ASN A 95 2.90 6.65 4.71
N SER A 96 2.32 6.94 5.88
CA SER A 96 1.85 8.28 6.22
C SER A 96 3.00 9.28 6.38
N LEU A 97 4.10 8.88 7.01
CA LEU A 97 5.29 9.74 7.17
C LEU A 97 5.84 10.17 5.82
N GLY A 98 6.10 9.23 4.90
CA GLY A 98 6.59 9.55 3.56
C GLY A 98 5.61 10.43 2.76
N ARG A 99 4.30 10.25 2.95
CA ARG A 99 3.28 11.14 2.35
C ARG A 99 3.37 12.55 2.92
N LEU A 100 3.44 12.69 4.24
CA LEU A 100 3.44 13.98 4.93
C LEU A 100 4.70 14.79 4.61
N VAL A 101 5.89 14.16 4.69
CA VAL A 101 7.19 14.79 4.37
C VAL A 101 7.27 15.26 2.92
N GLY A 102 6.61 14.56 2.00
CA GLY A 102 6.52 14.95 0.59
C GLY A 102 5.65 16.19 0.32
N THR A 103 4.99 16.76 1.33
CA THR A 103 4.16 17.97 1.16
C THR A 103 4.98 19.24 1.38
N ARG A 104 4.68 20.31 0.63
CA ARG A 104 5.34 21.62 0.75
C ARG A 104 5.15 22.30 2.11
N ALA A 105 4.22 21.79 2.93
CA ALA A 105 3.87 22.36 4.23
C ALA A 105 4.72 21.84 5.39
N VAL A 106 5.58 20.83 5.17
CA VAL A 106 6.41 20.28 6.25
C VAL A 106 7.56 21.22 6.58
N GLU A 107 7.73 21.48 7.87
CA GLU A 107 8.81 22.29 8.42
C GLU A 107 10.17 21.65 8.10
N ARG A 108 11.16 22.46 7.71
CA ARG A 108 12.49 21.97 7.32
C ARG A 108 13.21 21.19 8.44
N ASN A 109 12.91 21.51 9.69
CA ASN A 109 13.52 20.92 10.89
C ASN A 109 12.68 19.77 11.49
N TRP A 110 11.70 19.22 10.76
CA TRP A 110 10.79 18.20 11.30
C TRP A 110 11.53 16.98 11.88
N PHE A 111 12.68 16.60 11.30
CA PHE A 111 13.52 15.52 11.79
C PHE A 111 13.98 15.75 13.23
N THR A 112 14.42 16.97 13.55
CA THR A 112 14.85 17.34 14.90
C THR A 112 13.65 17.53 15.84
N THR A 113 12.54 18.09 15.34
CA THR A 113 11.32 18.31 16.13
C THR A 113 10.70 16.99 16.60
N HIS A 114 10.85 15.91 15.82
CA HIS A 114 10.26 14.61 16.10
C HIS A 114 11.28 13.49 16.35
N ALA A 115 12.53 13.84 16.70
CA ALA A 115 13.64 12.90 16.77
C ALA A 115 13.35 11.65 17.62
N ALA A 116 12.84 11.82 18.85
CA ALA A 116 12.54 10.70 19.75
C ALA A 116 11.47 9.76 19.18
N ALA A 117 10.38 10.30 18.63
CA ALA A 117 9.31 9.48 18.06
C ALA A 117 9.73 8.79 16.76
N LEU A 118 10.58 9.43 15.96
CA LEU A 118 11.20 8.83 14.78
C LEU A 118 12.14 7.68 15.18
N GLU A 119 12.96 7.88 16.21
CA GLU A 119 13.86 6.84 16.74
C GLU A 119 13.08 5.63 17.24
N THR A 120 11.99 5.83 18.00
CA THR A 120 11.09 4.74 18.41
C THR A 120 10.52 3.99 17.21
N LEU A 121 10.02 4.71 16.19
CA LEU A 121 9.46 4.09 14.99
C LEU A 121 10.50 3.25 14.25
N VAL A 122 11.74 3.74 14.15
CA VAL A 122 12.85 3.05 13.49
C VAL A 122 13.27 1.81 14.26
N GLN A 123 13.45 1.93 15.57
CA GLN A 123 13.87 0.83 16.45
C GLN A 123 12.84 -0.32 16.43
N LEU A 124 11.55 -0.02 16.60
CA LEU A 124 10.47 -1.01 16.51
C LEU A 124 10.40 -1.67 15.12
N SER A 125 10.68 -0.91 14.07
CA SER A 125 10.73 -1.44 12.70
C SER A 125 11.89 -2.40 12.52
N ILE A 126 13.09 -2.05 12.99
CA ILE A 126 14.29 -2.90 12.94
C ILE A 126 14.04 -4.20 13.68
N GLU A 127 13.51 -4.14 14.90
CA GLU A 127 13.18 -5.31 15.70
C GLU A 127 12.17 -6.21 14.99
N THR A 128 11.15 -5.61 14.39
CA THR A 128 10.09 -6.34 13.68
C THR A 128 10.60 -7.07 12.43
N VAL A 129 11.52 -6.45 11.66
CA VAL A 129 12.04 -7.06 10.42
C VAL A 129 13.26 -7.97 10.64
N SER A 130 13.98 -7.78 11.76
CA SER A 130 15.17 -8.57 12.10
C SER A 130 14.82 -9.87 12.82
N ASP A 131 13.73 -9.89 13.59
CA ASP A 131 13.20 -11.11 14.19
C ASP A 131 12.64 -12.03 13.09
N PHE A 132 13.24 -13.22 12.94
CA PHE A 132 12.85 -14.15 11.89
C PHE A 132 11.38 -14.57 12.02
N GLN A 133 10.93 -14.92 13.23
CA GLN A 133 9.56 -15.38 13.47
C GLN A 133 8.56 -14.28 13.16
N LYS A 134 8.79 -13.06 13.66
CA LYS A 134 7.92 -11.91 13.38
C LYS A 134 7.91 -11.56 11.90
N SER A 135 9.09 -11.51 11.26
CA SER A 135 9.22 -11.11 9.85
C SER A 135 8.47 -12.05 8.89
N THR A 136 8.37 -13.34 9.22
CA THR A 136 7.60 -14.29 8.41
C THR A 136 6.08 -14.13 8.53
N GLN A 137 5.58 -13.39 9.51
CA GLN A 137 4.14 -13.11 9.61
C GLN A 137 3.76 -11.83 8.86
N ILE A 138 4.73 -11.06 8.38
CA ILE A 138 4.52 -9.79 7.68
C ILE A 138 4.21 -10.05 6.21
N ARG A 139 3.19 -9.40 5.69
CA ARG A 139 2.82 -9.49 4.27
C ARG A 139 3.77 -8.67 3.42
N ALA A 140 3.99 -9.10 2.17
CA ALA A 140 4.78 -8.38 1.17
C ALA A 140 4.44 -6.87 1.14
N ARG A 141 3.15 -6.55 0.99
CA ARG A 141 2.63 -5.18 1.00
C ARG A 141 3.05 -4.34 2.21
N GLU A 142 3.14 -4.95 3.40
CA GLU A 142 3.50 -4.20 4.60
C GLU A 142 4.98 -3.84 4.59
N LEU A 143 5.84 -4.80 4.23
CA LEU A 143 7.28 -4.59 4.10
C LEU A 143 7.60 -3.54 3.03
N THR A 144 6.98 -3.63 1.85
CA THR A 144 7.21 -2.69 0.75
C THR A 144 6.73 -1.29 1.09
N ASN A 145 5.61 -1.14 1.80
CA ASN A 145 5.15 0.16 2.30
C ASN A 145 6.09 0.76 3.35
N ILE A 146 6.68 -0.07 4.22
CA ILE A 146 7.70 0.40 5.18
C ILE A 146 8.91 0.92 4.39
N ALA A 147 9.49 0.11 3.50
CA ALA A 147 10.66 0.49 2.70
C ALA A 147 10.40 1.77 1.89
N HIS A 148 9.25 1.85 1.22
CA HIS A 148 8.84 3.02 0.45
C HIS A 148 8.68 4.27 1.33
N GLY A 149 8.07 4.14 2.52
CA GLY A 149 7.95 5.23 3.48
C GLY A 149 9.29 5.71 4.02
N VAL A 150 10.20 4.80 4.35
CA VAL A 150 11.57 5.10 4.79
C VAL A 150 12.32 5.88 3.71
N ALA A 151 12.34 5.36 2.47
CA ALA A 151 13.02 6.01 1.36
C ALA A 151 12.42 7.39 1.03
N LYS A 152 11.08 7.51 1.02
CA LYS A 152 10.38 8.75 0.68
C LYS A 152 10.54 9.84 1.74
N SER A 153 10.71 9.46 3.01
CA SER A 153 10.94 10.42 4.10
C SER A 153 12.40 10.90 4.20
N GLY A 154 13.31 10.37 3.37
CA GLY A 154 14.74 10.73 3.40
C GLY A 154 15.56 9.92 4.43
N GLY A 155 15.03 8.78 4.89
CA GLY A 155 15.67 7.91 5.88
C GLY A 155 15.22 8.19 7.32
N GLY A 156 14.97 7.12 8.06
CA GLY A 156 14.68 7.13 9.51
C GLY A 156 15.88 7.46 10.40
N GLY A 157 16.61 8.54 10.10
CA GLY A 157 17.78 8.96 10.88
C GLY A 157 19.01 8.07 10.71
N ASN A 158 19.90 8.04 11.71
CA ASN A 158 21.21 7.37 11.65
C ASN A 158 21.14 5.85 11.42
N LYS A 159 20.04 5.19 11.81
CA LYS A 159 19.82 3.74 11.66
C LYS A 159 19.10 3.34 10.37
N SER A 160 18.94 4.27 9.42
CA SER A 160 18.26 3.99 8.14
C SER A 160 18.86 2.82 7.38
N GLY A 161 20.18 2.69 7.36
CA GLY A 161 20.87 1.58 6.67
C GLY A 161 20.57 0.22 7.28
N GLU A 162 20.51 0.12 8.61
CA GLU A 162 20.17 -1.13 9.31
C GLU A 162 18.72 -1.56 9.03
N LEU A 163 17.80 -0.60 9.05
CA LEU A 163 16.40 -0.84 8.72
C LEU A 163 16.25 -1.29 7.26
N MET A 164 16.91 -0.63 6.31
CA MET A 164 16.87 -1.03 4.89
C MET A 164 17.46 -2.43 4.67
N LYS A 165 18.57 -2.76 5.34
CA LYS A 165 19.14 -4.12 5.31
C LYS A 165 18.17 -5.18 5.85
N GLY A 166 17.50 -4.88 6.95
CA GLY A 166 16.46 -5.76 7.52
C GLY A 166 15.29 -5.98 6.56
N LEU A 167 14.79 -4.89 5.97
CA LEU A 167 13.70 -4.90 4.99
C LEU A 167 14.07 -5.67 3.72
N ALA A 168 15.29 -5.49 3.19
CA ALA A 168 15.77 -6.21 2.01
C ALA A 168 15.66 -7.73 2.21
N ARG A 169 16.21 -8.25 3.32
CA ARG A 169 16.11 -9.68 3.64
C ARG A 169 14.68 -10.16 3.79
N ALA A 170 13.81 -9.38 4.45
CA ALA A 170 12.42 -9.74 4.65
C ALA A 170 11.63 -9.74 3.33
N ILE A 171 11.87 -8.76 2.46
CA ILE A 171 11.22 -8.64 1.15
C ILE A 171 11.65 -9.76 0.22
N VAL A 172 12.93 -10.12 0.17
CA VAL A 172 13.44 -11.24 -0.64
C VAL A 172 12.68 -12.54 -0.33
N ARG A 173 12.38 -12.82 0.95
CA ARG A 173 11.58 -13.98 1.37
C ARG A 173 10.10 -13.93 0.98
N ARG A 174 9.63 -12.79 0.45
CA ARG A 174 8.22 -12.50 0.11
C ARG A 174 8.04 -12.06 -1.34
N LEU A 175 9.08 -12.08 -2.17
CA LEU A 175 9.00 -11.63 -3.56
C LEU A 175 7.96 -12.40 -4.38
N GLY A 176 7.76 -13.69 -4.10
CA GLY A 176 6.72 -14.50 -4.74
C GLY A 176 5.29 -14.07 -4.39
N ASP A 177 5.09 -13.37 -3.26
CA ASP A 177 3.80 -12.86 -2.81
C ASP A 177 3.55 -11.42 -3.25
N CYS A 178 4.57 -10.72 -3.77
CA CYS A 178 4.46 -9.35 -4.21
C CYS A 178 3.63 -9.26 -5.49
N ASN A 179 2.75 -8.27 -5.61
CA ASN A 179 2.17 -7.87 -6.90
C ASN A 179 3.07 -6.86 -7.65
N SER A 180 2.65 -6.44 -8.85
CA SER A 180 3.39 -5.50 -9.70
C SER A 180 3.73 -4.18 -9.00
N GLN A 181 2.76 -3.60 -8.28
CA GLN A 181 2.94 -2.37 -7.53
C GLN A 181 3.97 -2.53 -6.40
N GLU A 182 3.90 -3.65 -5.69
CA GLU A 182 4.79 -3.95 -4.57
C GLU A 182 6.24 -4.16 -5.03
N LEU A 183 6.46 -4.85 -6.16
CA LEU A 183 7.77 -4.98 -6.78
C LEU A 183 8.34 -3.64 -7.23
N ALA A 184 7.54 -2.82 -7.91
CA ALA A 184 7.96 -1.50 -8.37
C ALA A 184 8.29 -0.57 -7.19
N ASN A 185 7.47 -0.61 -6.12
CA ASN A 185 7.71 0.17 -4.91
C ASN A 185 8.98 -0.29 -4.18
N ALA A 186 9.24 -1.59 -4.11
CA ALA A 186 10.46 -2.12 -3.51
C ALA A 186 11.70 -1.65 -4.28
N ALA A 187 11.73 -1.87 -5.60
CA ALA A 187 12.85 -1.45 -6.45
C ALA A 187 13.13 0.06 -6.32
N TRP A 188 12.07 0.88 -6.36
CA TRP A 188 12.19 2.32 -6.19
C TRP A 188 12.70 2.70 -4.79
N ALA A 189 12.18 2.06 -3.75
CA ALA A 189 12.55 2.37 -2.36
C ALA A 189 14.05 2.12 -2.11
N PHE A 190 14.56 0.97 -2.53
CA PHE A 190 15.98 0.63 -2.34
C PHE A 190 16.90 1.52 -3.17
N SER A 191 16.54 1.82 -4.41
CA SER A 191 17.29 2.75 -5.27
C SER A 191 17.29 4.17 -4.70
N LYS A 192 16.12 4.64 -4.25
CA LYS A 192 15.95 5.99 -3.69
C LYS A 192 16.69 6.18 -2.37
N ALA A 193 16.78 5.13 -1.57
CA ALA A 193 17.52 5.12 -0.30
C ALA A 193 19.03 4.89 -0.48
N ASP A 194 19.53 4.78 -1.72
CA ASP A 194 20.92 4.46 -2.02
C ASP A 194 21.39 3.12 -1.41
N TYR A 195 20.46 2.18 -1.24
CA TYR A 195 20.73 0.82 -0.78
C TYR A 195 20.81 -0.10 -2.01
N LEU A 196 21.97 -0.10 -2.68
CA LEU A 196 22.20 -0.74 -3.98
C LEU A 196 22.85 -2.13 -3.84
N ASP A 197 22.21 -3.02 -3.08
CA ASP A 197 22.68 -4.39 -2.89
C ASP A 197 22.46 -5.24 -4.16
N GLU A 198 23.53 -5.73 -4.77
CA GLU A 198 23.49 -6.45 -6.05
C GLU A 198 22.52 -7.65 -6.03
N GLN A 199 22.60 -8.47 -4.97
CA GLN A 199 21.74 -9.65 -4.84
C GLN A 199 20.27 -9.25 -4.73
N LEU A 200 19.93 -8.22 -3.95
CA LEU A 200 18.57 -7.72 -3.86
C LEU A 200 18.00 -7.32 -5.24
N PHE A 201 18.78 -6.59 -6.04
CA PHE A 201 18.34 -6.15 -7.37
C PHE A 201 18.23 -7.32 -8.35
N GLU A 202 19.12 -8.31 -8.28
CA GLU A 202 18.99 -9.55 -9.05
C GLU A 202 17.69 -10.29 -8.72
N HIS A 203 17.37 -10.46 -7.42
CA HIS A 203 16.14 -11.12 -6.98
C HIS A 203 14.89 -10.32 -7.40
N LEU A 204 14.94 -8.99 -7.33
CA LEU A 204 13.86 -8.12 -7.80
C LEU A 204 13.67 -8.22 -9.32
N ALA A 205 14.75 -8.20 -10.10
CA ALA A 205 14.71 -8.31 -11.56
C ALA A 205 14.07 -9.62 -11.99
N GLU A 206 14.50 -10.71 -11.37
CA GLU A 206 13.94 -12.04 -11.59
C GLU A 206 12.45 -12.11 -11.20
N ALA A 207 12.06 -11.56 -10.04
CA ALA A 207 10.66 -11.52 -9.63
C ALA A 207 9.79 -10.70 -10.59
N VAL A 208 10.31 -9.57 -11.10
CA VAL A 208 9.63 -8.76 -12.12
C VAL A 208 9.45 -9.55 -13.41
N ARG A 209 10.49 -10.21 -13.92
CA ARG A 209 10.39 -11.02 -15.15
C ARG A 209 9.29 -12.07 -15.04
N ARG A 210 9.28 -12.85 -13.95
CA ARG A 210 8.24 -13.86 -13.72
C ARG A 210 6.83 -13.27 -13.71
N HIS A 211 6.66 -12.10 -13.12
CA HIS A 211 5.37 -11.39 -13.15
C HIS A 211 4.99 -10.89 -14.53
N MET A 212 5.96 -10.44 -15.35
CA MET A 212 5.69 -9.99 -16.72
C MET A 212 5.33 -11.14 -17.67
N GLU A 213 5.69 -12.36 -17.32
CA GLU A 213 5.32 -13.59 -18.03
C GLU A 213 3.95 -14.14 -17.60
N SER A 214 3.40 -13.66 -16.47
CA SER A 214 2.09 -14.04 -15.97
C SER A 214 0.97 -13.18 -16.59
N ASP A 215 -0.12 -13.83 -17.03
CA ASP A 215 -1.31 -13.13 -17.53
C ASP A 215 -2.12 -12.42 -16.42
N ASP A 216 -1.87 -12.75 -15.15
CA ASP A 216 -2.65 -12.26 -14.01
C ASP A 216 -2.23 -10.85 -13.57
N PHE A 217 -1.04 -10.38 -13.96
CA PHE A 217 -0.45 -9.16 -13.44
C PHE A 217 0.14 -8.27 -14.54
N ALA A 218 -0.54 -7.16 -14.83
CA ALA A 218 -0.05 -6.16 -15.76
C ALA A 218 0.53 -4.95 -15.01
N PHE A 219 1.86 -4.75 -15.12
CA PHE A 219 2.51 -3.52 -14.65
C PHE A 219 1.93 -2.29 -15.36
N ASN A 220 1.54 -1.25 -14.62
CA ASN A 220 1.17 0.01 -15.27
C ASN A 220 2.42 0.84 -15.69
N SER A 221 2.22 1.92 -16.43
CA SER A 221 3.34 2.74 -16.94
C SER A 221 4.21 3.34 -15.84
N GLN A 222 3.64 3.72 -14.70
CA GLN A 222 4.41 4.24 -13.57
C GLN A 222 5.27 3.15 -12.93
N GLU A 223 4.72 1.95 -12.78
CA GLU A 223 5.44 0.80 -12.23
C GLU A 223 6.61 0.40 -13.13
N LEU A 224 6.40 0.33 -14.46
CA LEU A 224 7.47 0.06 -15.42
C LEU A 224 8.57 1.13 -15.38
N THR A 225 8.18 2.40 -15.30
CA THR A 225 9.14 3.52 -15.20
C THR A 225 9.95 3.42 -13.91
N ASN A 226 9.30 3.12 -12.78
CA ASN A 226 9.97 2.95 -11.50
C ASN A 226 10.98 1.80 -11.56
N ILE A 227 10.61 0.66 -12.14
CA ILE A 227 11.50 -0.50 -12.27
C ILE A 227 12.71 -0.14 -13.15
N ALA A 228 12.47 0.41 -14.35
CA ALA A 228 13.54 0.76 -15.27
C ALA A 228 14.54 1.77 -14.66
N TRP A 229 14.02 2.82 -14.01
CA TRP A 229 14.85 3.81 -13.33
C TRP A 229 15.64 3.19 -12.17
N SER A 230 15.01 2.29 -11.41
CA SER A 230 15.64 1.63 -10.26
C SER A 230 16.79 0.72 -10.69
N MET A 231 16.57 -0.13 -11.71
CA MET A 231 17.60 -1.02 -12.23
C MET A 231 18.77 -0.22 -12.81
N ALA A 232 18.50 0.87 -13.53
CA ALA A 232 19.54 1.76 -14.04
C ALA A 232 20.32 2.45 -12.90
N THR A 233 19.63 2.93 -11.86
CA THR A 233 20.24 3.58 -10.69
C THR A 233 21.14 2.62 -9.93
N ALA A 234 20.72 1.36 -9.79
CA ALA A 234 21.51 0.28 -9.19
C ALA A 234 22.64 -0.23 -10.08
N SER A 235 22.83 0.32 -11.30
CA SER A 235 23.74 -0.22 -12.31
C SER A 235 23.53 -1.72 -12.58
N HIS A 236 22.29 -2.19 -12.43
CA HIS A 236 21.93 -3.58 -12.63
C HIS A 236 21.61 -3.81 -14.12
N HIS A 237 22.54 -4.47 -14.81
CA HIS A 237 22.44 -4.73 -16.24
C HIS A 237 21.69 -6.03 -16.52
N ASP A 238 20.41 -5.91 -16.90
CA ASP A 238 19.57 -7.06 -17.22
C ASP A 238 18.88 -6.89 -18.57
N ALA A 239 19.58 -7.25 -19.64
CA ALA A 239 19.09 -7.09 -21.01
C ALA A 239 17.72 -7.79 -21.24
N PRO A 240 17.47 -9.02 -20.74
CA PRO A 240 16.15 -9.65 -20.82
C PRO A 240 15.03 -8.81 -20.18
N LEU A 241 15.26 -8.28 -18.98
CA LEU A 241 14.28 -7.44 -18.28
C LEU A 241 14.02 -6.14 -19.04
N PHE A 242 15.06 -5.42 -19.47
CA PHE A 242 14.85 -4.17 -20.24
C PHE A 242 14.11 -4.43 -21.56
N GLY A 243 14.41 -5.54 -22.24
CA GLY A 243 13.64 -5.98 -23.41
C GLY A 243 12.18 -6.29 -23.08
N ALA A 244 11.89 -6.91 -21.93
CA ALA A 244 10.52 -7.15 -21.49
C ALA A 244 9.76 -5.85 -21.18
N ILE A 245 10.43 -4.88 -20.54
CA ILE A 245 9.89 -3.55 -20.27
C ILE A 245 9.56 -2.83 -21.58
N ALA A 246 10.48 -2.83 -22.55
CA ALA A 246 10.26 -2.20 -23.87
C ALA A 246 9.02 -2.78 -24.57
N ARG A 247 8.93 -4.11 -24.69
CA ARG A 247 7.76 -4.78 -25.28
C ARG A 247 6.46 -4.46 -24.53
N ALA A 248 6.51 -4.37 -23.20
CA ALA A 248 5.35 -4.03 -22.41
C ALA A 248 4.90 -2.58 -22.65
N VAL A 249 5.82 -1.63 -22.83
CA VAL A 249 5.50 -0.24 -23.18
C VAL A 249 4.93 -0.15 -24.60
N GLU A 250 5.55 -0.82 -25.58
CA GLU A 250 5.10 -0.84 -26.98
C GLU A 250 3.65 -1.34 -27.12
N ARG A 251 3.26 -2.38 -26.38
CA ARG A 251 1.87 -2.90 -26.39
C ARG A 251 0.82 -1.90 -25.89
N ARG A 252 1.23 -0.78 -25.29
CA ARG A 252 0.33 0.25 -24.74
C ARG A 252 0.25 1.52 -25.59
N LEU A 253 1.11 1.64 -26.61
CA LEU A 253 1.06 2.72 -27.60
C LEU A 253 0.02 2.38 -28.68
#